data_AF-A0A1R3TZP2-F1
#
_entry.id   AF-A0A1R3TZP2-F1
#
_cell.length_a   1.000
_cell.length_b   1.000
_cell.length_c   1.000
_cell.angle_alpha   90.00
_cell.angle_beta   90.00
_cell.angle_gamma   90.00
#
_symmetry.space_group_name_H-M   'P 1'
#
loop_
_entity.id
_entity.type
_entity.pdbx_description
1 polymer ?
#
loop_
_entity_poly.entity_id
_entity_poly.type
_entity_poly.pdbx_seq_one_letter_code
_entity_poly.pdbx_strand_id
1 'polypeptide(L)'
;MTPELVTLIAAAVAAVAAIAAAVVSGFGVYIQSRTVSKMKIAEYRREWVEELRRNIVEFIAGKVSAKEAKRLRDVARTKGDDNEANKQHENYLVAIQRMGKSYVFIRLCLNPNEELHVELENVLDLVQNGTDAEIDAGIKKLGFSLTEKSRQVLKAEWDRLKKES
;
A
#
# COMPACT_ATOMS: atom_id res chain seq x y z
N MET A 1 -29.96 -49.15 -45.38
CA MET A 1 -29.61 -48.73 -44.00
C MET A 1 -30.90 -48.61 -43.22
N THR A 2 -31.06 -49.33 -42.11
CA THR A 2 -32.32 -49.29 -41.35
C THR A 2 -32.42 -47.98 -40.55
N PRO A 3 -33.64 -47.45 -40.31
CA PRO A 3 -33.83 -46.23 -39.52
C PRO A 3 -33.17 -46.28 -38.14
N GLU A 4 -33.16 -47.46 -37.51
CA GLU A 4 -32.55 -47.71 -36.21
C GLU A 4 -31.02 -47.55 -36.21
N LEU A 5 -30.34 -47.90 -37.30
CA LEU A 5 -28.89 -47.72 -37.40
C LEU A 5 -28.53 -46.24 -37.51
N VAL A 6 -29.36 -45.46 -38.22
CA VAL A 6 -29.17 -44.01 -38.38
C VAL A 6 -29.34 -43.29 -37.06
N THR A 7 -30.36 -43.64 -36.27
CA THR A 7 -30.60 -43.03 -34.96
C THR A 7 -29.50 -43.38 -33.96
N LEU A 8 -28.98 -44.61 -33.98
CA LEU A 8 -27.85 -45.02 -33.13
C LEU A 8 -26.57 -44.22 -33.44
N ILE A 9 -26.24 -44.07 -34.72
CA ILE A 9 -25.06 -43.29 -35.16
C ILE A 9 -25.23 -41.82 -34.78
N ALA A 10 -26.42 -41.24 -35.01
CA ALA A 10 -26.70 -39.86 -34.66
C ALA A 10 -26.57 -39.61 -33.14
N ALA A 11 -27.07 -40.54 -32.31
CA ALA A 11 -26.94 -40.46 -30.86
C ALA A 11 -25.48 -40.56 -30.40
N ALA A 12 -24.69 -41.46 -30.99
CA ALA A 12 -23.27 -41.59 -30.67
C ALA A 12 -22.47 -40.32 -31.05
N VAL A 13 -22.73 -39.75 -32.23
CA VAL A 13 -22.10 -38.49 -32.67
C VAL A 13 -22.49 -37.34 -31.74
N ALA A 14 -23.77 -37.23 -31.38
CA ALA A 14 -24.24 -36.21 -30.45
C ALA A 14 -23.59 -36.33 -29.07
N ALA A 15 -23.44 -37.56 -28.54
CA ALA A 15 -22.79 -37.81 -27.27
C ALA A 15 -21.30 -37.40 -27.28
N VAL A 16 -20.56 -37.77 -28.33
CA VAL A 16 -19.16 -37.37 -28.50
C VAL A 16 -19.03 -35.85 -28.64
N ALA A 17 -19.90 -35.21 -29.42
CA ALA A 17 -19.93 -33.76 -29.57
C ALA A 17 -20.22 -33.05 -28.25
N ALA A 18 -21.17 -33.56 -27.45
CA ALA A 18 -21.49 -33.02 -26.13
C ALA A 18 -20.30 -33.13 -25.16
N ILE A 19 -19.61 -34.27 -25.13
CA ILE A 19 -18.41 -34.46 -24.30
C ILE A 19 -17.30 -33.49 -24.74
N ALA A 20 -17.04 -33.38 -26.05
CA ALA A 20 -16.04 -32.46 -26.58
C ALA A 20 -16.37 -31.01 -26.22
N ALA A 21 -17.64 -30.59 -26.38
CA ALA A 21 -18.09 -29.26 -26.00
C ALA A 21 -17.95 -29.00 -24.49
N ALA A 22 -18.25 -29.97 -23.65
CA ALA A 22 -18.08 -29.86 -22.20
C ALA A 22 -16.60 -29.72 -21.81
N VAL A 23 -15.70 -30.47 -22.43
CA VAL A 23 -14.25 -30.36 -22.19
C VAL A 23 -13.72 -29.00 -22.60
N VAL A 24 -14.06 -28.51 -23.80
CA VAL A 24 -13.64 -27.20 -24.29
C VAL A 24 -14.18 -26.08 -23.38
N SER A 25 -15.47 -26.17 -23.00
CA SER A 25 -16.10 -25.20 -22.12
C SER A 25 -15.47 -25.21 -20.73
N GLY A 26 -15.23 -26.39 -20.16
CA GLY A 26 -14.57 -26.55 -18.86
C GLY A 26 -13.15 -25.97 -18.85
N PHE A 27 -12.39 -26.19 -19.93
CA PHE A 27 -11.06 -25.61 -20.08
C PHE A 27 -11.10 -24.08 -20.21
N GLY A 28 -12.10 -23.55 -20.94
CA GLY A 28 -12.34 -22.11 -21.03
C GLY A 28 -12.64 -21.48 -19.66
N VAL A 29 -13.54 -22.08 -18.88
CA VAL A 29 -13.87 -21.63 -17.51
C VAL A 29 -12.65 -21.68 -16.60
N TYR A 30 -11.82 -22.72 -16.70
CA TYR A 30 -10.59 -22.83 -15.92
C TYR A 30 -9.59 -21.70 -16.22
N ILE A 31 -9.33 -21.42 -17.50
CA ILE A 31 -8.45 -20.30 -17.91
C ILE A 31 -9.04 -18.97 -17.44
N GLN A 32 -10.34 -18.76 -17.63
CA GLN A 32 -11.01 -17.53 -17.23
C GLN A 32 -10.92 -17.30 -15.72
N SER A 33 -11.19 -18.33 -14.92
CA SER A 33 -11.08 -18.26 -13.46
C SER A 33 -9.68 -17.87 -13.00
N ARG A 34 -8.64 -18.53 -13.54
CA ARG A 34 -7.23 -18.20 -13.24
C ARG A 34 -6.89 -16.76 -13.60
N THR A 35 -7.40 -16.28 -14.73
CA THR A 35 -7.12 -14.93 -15.21
C THR A 35 -7.79 -13.89 -14.32
N VAL A 36 -9.06 -14.09 -13.97
CA VAL A 36 -9.81 -13.21 -13.05
C VAL A 36 -9.13 -13.16 -11.68
N SER A 37 -8.66 -14.28 -11.14
CA SER A 37 -7.93 -14.29 -9.87
C SER A 37 -6.64 -13.45 -9.93
N LYS A 38 -5.85 -13.57 -11.01
CA LYS A 38 -4.64 -12.75 -11.19
C LYS A 38 -4.96 -11.27 -11.28
N MET A 39 -5.98 -10.90 -12.07
CA MET A 39 -6.42 -9.50 -12.19
C MET A 39 -6.81 -8.92 -10.83
N LYS A 40 -7.56 -9.68 -10.02
CA LYS A 40 -7.99 -9.25 -8.68
C LYS A 40 -6.82 -9.09 -7.71
N ILE A 41 -5.84 -10.00 -7.74
CA ILE A 41 -4.62 -9.88 -6.92
C ILE A 41 -3.84 -8.61 -7.30
N ALA A 42 -3.66 -8.36 -8.60
CA ALA A 42 -2.98 -7.15 -9.08
C ALA A 42 -3.75 -5.87 -8.71
N GLU A 43 -5.10 -5.90 -8.73
CA GLU A 43 -5.95 -4.80 -8.27
C GLU A 43 -5.73 -4.51 -6.79
N TYR A 44 -5.83 -5.52 -5.92
CA TYR A 44 -5.59 -5.37 -4.48
C TYR A 44 -4.17 -4.91 -4.15
N ARG A 45 -3.14 -5.42 -4.85
CA ARG A 45 -1.77 -4.96 -4.65
C ARG A 45 -1.61 -3.50 -5.07
N ARG A 46 -2.23 -3.09 -6.19
CA ARG A 46 -2.21 -1.68 -6.62
C ARG A 46 -2.85 -0.79 -5.56
N GLU A 47 -4.03 -1.15 -5.07
CA GLU A 47 -4.73 -0.42 -4.00
C GLU A 47 -3.84 -0.30 -2.75
N TRP A 48 -3.27 -1.41 -2.31
CA TRP A 48 -2.36 -1.44 -1.17
C TRP A 48 -1.13 -0.53 -1.35
N VAL A 49 -0.46 -0.54 -2.53
CA VAL A 49 0.68 0.35 -2.82
C VAL A 49 0.26 1.83 -2.80
N GLU A 50 -0.91 2.15 -3.34
CA GLU A 50 -1.44 3.52 -3.35
C GLU A 50 -1.81 4.00 -1.94
N GLU A 51 -2.39 3.13 -1.11
CA GLU A 51 -2.69 3.42 0.30
C GLU A 51 -1.41 3.60 1.12
N LEU A 52 -0.40 2.76 0.91
CA LEU A 52 0.91 2.91 1.54
C LEU A 52 1.54 4.26 1.17
N ARG A 53 1.55 4.61 -0.12
CA ARG A 53 2.07 5.91 -0.59
C ARG A 53 1.33 7.08 0.06
N ARG A 54 0.00 7.03 0.12
CA ARG A 54 -0.82 8.07 0.74
C ARG A 54 -0.47 8.25 2.22
N ASN A 55 -0.36 7.15 2.97
CA ASN A 55 -0.03 7.21 4.39
C ASN A 55 1.40 7.71 4.64
N ILE A 56 2.35 7.36 3.79
CA ILE A 56 3.71 7.95 3.86
C ILE A 56 3.66 9.47 3.71
N VAL A 57 2.88 9.98 2.76
CA VAL A 57 2.70 11.42 2.56
C VAL A 57 2.03 12.08 3.77
N GLU A 58 0.95 11.49 4.29
CA GLU A 58 0.24 11.99 5.48
C GLU A 58 1.15 12.00 6.73
N PHE A 59 1.98 10.99 6.91
CA PHE A 59 2.96 10.94 7.99
C PHE A 59 3.97 12.09 7.88
N ILE A 60 4.58 12.28 6.70
CA ILE A 60 5.55 13.35 6.45
C ILE A 60 4.90 14.74 6.63
N ALA A 61 3.71 14.93 6.05
CA ALA A 61 2.95 16.18 6.17
C ALA A 61 2.55 16.48 7.62
N GLY A 62 2.18 15.45 8.39
CA GLY A 62 1.89 15.54 9.81
C GLY A 62 3.09 16.02 10.62
N LYS A 63 4.29 15.46 10.37
CA LYS A 63 5.52 15.91 11.04
C LYS A 63 5.84 17.37 10.74
N VAL A 64 5.75 17.78 9.46
CA VAL A 64 5.99 19.17 9.03
C VAL A 64 4.98 20.12 9.68
N SER A 65 3.69 19.77 9.65
CA SER A 65 2.62 20.57 10.24
C SER A 65 2.78 20.70 11.76
N ALA A 66 3.15 19.63 12.45
CA ALA A 66 3.42 19.66 13.88
C ALA A 66 4.60 20.57 14.22
N LYS A 67 5.69 20.50 13.45
CA LYS A 67 6.85 21.38 13.62
C LYS A 67 6.47 22.85 13.44
N GLU A 68 5.71 23.17 12.40
CA GLU A 68 5.27 24.54 12.11
C GLU A 68 4.31 25.06 13.18
N ALA A 69 3.32 24.27 13.60
CA ALA A 69 2.40 24.64 14.67
C ALA A 69 3.14 24.90 15.99
N LYS A 70 4.15 24.09 16.32
CA LYS A 70 5.01 24.31 17.48
C LYS A 70 5.77 25.64 17.37
N ARG A 71 6.37 25.93 16.21
CA ARG A 71 7.09 27.19 15.95
C ARG A 71 6.18 28.41 16.11
N LEU A 72 4.99 28.38 15.50
CA LEU A 72 4.03 29.48 15.55
C LEU A 72 3.50 29.69 16.97
N ARG A 73 3.24 28.61 17.72
CA ARG A 73 2.89 28.68 19.14
C ARG A 73 3.96 29.40 19.95
N ASP A 74 5.22 29.04 19.76
CA ASP A 74 6.32 29.62 20.53
C ASP A 74 6.48 31.12 20.20
N VAL A 75 6.29 31.52 18.93
CA VAL A 75 6.24 32.94 18.52
C VAL A 75 5.07 33.69 19.16
N ALA A 76 3.88 33.09 19.20
CA ALA A 76 2.69 33.70 19.81
C ALA A 76 2.90 33.93 21.31
N ARG A 77 3.49 32.95 22.02
CA ARG A 77 3.87 33.09 23.44
C ARG A 77 4.86 34.23 23.67
N THR A 78 5.88 34.38 22.82
CA THR A 78 6.84 35.50 22.94
C THR A 78 6.15 36.86 22.75
N LYS A 79 5.05 36.91 21.98
CA LYS A 79 4.25 38.12 21.78
C LYS A 79 3.17 38.35 22.85
N GLY A 80 3.00 37.43 23.80
CA GLY A 80 1.91 37.48 24.79
C GLY A 80 0.52 37.20 24.23
N ASP A 81 0.42 36.55 23.06
CA ASP A 81 -0.85 36.17 22.44
C ASP A 81 -1.21 34.72 22.81
N ASP A 82 -1.80 34.55 23.99
CA ASP A 82 -2.17 33.24 24.52
C ASP A 82 -3.27 32.55 23.69
N ASN A 83 -4.15 33.32 23.05
CA ASN A 83 -5.22 32.77 22.21
C ASN A 83 -4.64 32.11 20.96
N GLU A 84 -3.74 32.80 20.25
CA GLU A 84 -3.07 32.23 19.09
C GLU A 84 -2.16 31.06 19.51
N ALA A 85 -1.48 31.15 20.66
CA ALA A 85 -0.68 30.04 21.17
C ALA A 85 -1.54 28.78 21.43
N ASN A 86 -2.70 28.92 22.04
CA ASN A 86 -3.61 27.80 22.29
C ASN A 86 -4.13 27.19 20.99
N LYS A 87 -4.53 28.02 20.03
CA LYS A 87 -4.94 27.57 18.68
C LYS A 87 -3.83 26.78 17.97
N GLN A 88 -2.59 27.25 18.04
CA GLN A 88 -1.46 26.51 17.45
C GLN A 88 -1.13 25.23 18.22
N HIS A 89 -1.41 25.18 19.52
CA HIS A 89 -1.31 23.94 20.28
C HIS A 89 -2.35 22.90 19.81
N GLU A 90 -3.59 23.32 19.55
CA GLU A 90 -4.62 22.44 18.98
C GLU A 90 -4.22 21.92 17.59
N ASN A 91 -3.72 22.80 16.72
CA ASN A 91 -3.19 22.42 15.40
C ASN A 91 -2.07 21.38 15.51
N TYR A 92 -1.17 21.55 16.49
CA TYR A 92 -0.11 20.59 16.79
C TYR A 92 -0.69 19.21 17.18
N LEU A 93 -1.68 19.18 18.08
CA LEU A 93 -2.30 17.91 18.51
C LEU A 93 -2.99 17.18 17.34
N VAL A 94 -3.71 17.92 16.49
CA VAL A 94 -4.33 17.36 15.28
C VAL A 94 -3.28 16.79 14.33
N ALA A 95 -2.17 17.50 14.13
CA ALA A 95 -1.08 17.04 13.27
C ALA A 95 -0.42 15.76 13.80
N ILE A 96 -0.13 15.69 15.10
CA ILE A 96 0.42 14.50 15.76
C ILE A 96 -0.55 13.31 15.69
N GLN A 97 -1.85 13.53 15.88
CA GLN A 97 -2.86 12.47 15.77
C GLN A 97 -2.90 11.87 14.35
N ARG A 98 -2.91 12.73 13.32
CA ARG A 98 -2.87 12.29 11.92
C ARG A 98 -1.59 11.52 11.61
N MET A 99 -0.45 12.06 12.03
CA MET A 99 0.85 11.41 11.89
C MET A 99 0.87 10.03 12.56
N GLY A 100 0.37 9.93 13.80
CA GLY A 100 0.31 8.68 14.54
C GLY A 100 -0.57 7.61 13.88
N LYS A 101 -1.72 8.00 13.30
CA LYS A 101 -2.56 7.07 12.53
C LYS A 101 -1.81 6.52 11.32
N SER A 102 -1.17 7.39 10.54
CA SER A 102 -0.41 6.98 9.36
C SER A 102 0.83 6.16 9.71
N TYR A 103 1.51 6.48 10.81
CA TYR A 103 2.62 5.70 11.36
C TYR A 103 2.23 4.23 11.59
N VAL A 104 1.14 4.01 12.33
CA VAL A 104 0.66 2.66 12.63
C VAL A 104 0.26 1.92 11.35
N PHE A 105 -0.45 2.60 10.43
CA PHE A 105 -0.84 2.00 9.16
C PHE A 105 0.37 1.54 8.34
N ILE A 106 1.39 2.40 8.20
CA ILE A 106 2.61 2.08 7.47
C ILE A 106 3.25 0.85 8.08
N ARG A 107 3.45 0.81 9.41
CA ARG A 107 4.07 -0.34 10.09
C ARG A 107 3.33 -1.65 9.85
N LEU A 108 2.00 -1.64 9.89
CA LEU A 108 1.20 -2.83 9.60
C LEU A 108 1.31 -3.30 8.16
N CYS A 109 1.69 -2.42 7.23
CA CYS A 109 1.93 -2.77 5.83
C CYS A 109 3.36 -3.25 5.56
N LEU A 110 4.32 -2.95 6.42
CA LEU A 110 5.71 -3.33 6.18
C LEU A 110 5.96 -4.81 6.51
N ASN A 111 6.77 -5.47 5.69
CA ASN A 111 7.15 -6.87 5.89
C ASN A 111 8.45 -6.94 6.70
N PRO A 112 8.44 -7.51 7.93
CA PRO A 112 9.63 -7.57 8.77
C PRO A 112 10.72 -8.51 8.24
N ASN A 113 10.41 -9.34 7.25
CA ASN A 113 11.36 -10.27 6.63
C ASN A 113 12.10 -9.66 5.43
N GLU A 114 11.79 -8.41 5.06
CA GLU A 114 12.38 -7.73 3.92
C GLU A 114 13.25 -6.56 4.35
N GLU A 115 14.52 -6.59 3.95
CA GLU A 115 15.52 -5.59 4.37
C GLU A 115 15.08 -4.15 4.08
N LEU A 116 14.58 -3.87 2.86
CA LEU A 116 14.10 -2.52 2.49
C LEU A 116 12.95 -2.04 3.39
N HIS A 117 12.09 -2.95 3.83
CA HIS A 117 10.96 -2.62 4.71
C HIS A 117 11.45 -2.36 6.14
N VAL A 118 12.40 -3.18 6.63
CA VAL A 118 13.03 -2.98 7.94
C VAL A 118 13.79 -1.64 7.99
N GLU A 119 14.53 -1.30 6.93
CA GLU A 119 15.22 0.00 6.83
C GLU A 119 14.24 1.18 6.82
N LEU A 120 13.12 1.05 6.13
CA LEU A 120 12.05 2.06 6.14
C LEU A 120 11.44 2.18 7.55
N GLU A 121 11.15 1.06 8.21
CA GLU A 121 10.64 1.06 9.59
C GLU A 121 11.59 1.75 10.57
N ASN A 122 12.90 1.48 10.47
CA ASN A 122 13.90 2.11 11.32
C ASN A 122 13.93 3.64 11.18
N VAL A 123 13.84 4.16 9.95
CA VAL A 123 13.76 5.61 9.73
C VAL A 123 12.43 6.17 10.19
N LEU A 124 11.35 5.44 9.99
CA LEU A 124 10.02 5.85 10.44
C LEU A 124 10.00 6.01 11.96
N ASP A 125 10.58 5.05 12.70
CA ASP A 125 10.72 5.09 14.16
C ASP A 125 11.60 6.24 14.63
N LEU A 126 12.70 6.52 13.91
CA LEU A 126 13.55 7.67 14.17
C LEU A 126 12.78 8.98 13.99
N VAL A 127 12.01 9.14 12.91
CA VAL A 127 11.25 10.37 12.64
C VAL A 127 10.08 10.55 13.62
N GLN A 128 9.44 9.45 14.03
CA GLN A 128 8.34 9.45 14.98
C GLN A 128 8.80 9.87 16.38
N ASN A 129 9.90 9.28 16.86
CA ASN A 129 10.32 9.41 18.25
C ASN A 129 11.46 10.42 18.48
N GLY A 130 12.23 10.73 17.43
CA GLY A 130 13.38 11.62 17.52
C GLY A 130 13.02 13.09 17.55
N THR A 131 13.84 13.84 18.29
CA THR A 131 14.01 15.29 18.13
C THR A 131 14.61 15.63 16.78
N ASP A 132 14.48 16.89 16.33
CA ASP A 132 15.05 17.33 15.05
C ASP A 132 16.57 17.04 14.97
N ALA A 133 17.31 17.25 16.07
CA ALA A 133 18.75 16.97 16.12
C ALA A 133 19.06 15.47 16.03
N GLU A 134 18.27 14.62 16.70
CA GLU A 134 18.42 13.17 16.62
C GLU A 134 18.04 12.64 15.23
N ILE A 135 17.03 13.23 14.60
CA ILE A 135 16.63 12.89 13.23
C ILE A 135 17.77 13.24 12.26
N ASP A 136 18.33 14.44 12.34
CA ASP A 136 19.42 14.86 11.46
C ASP A 136 20.68 13.98 11.65
N ALA A 137 21.05 13.72 12.90
CA ALA A 137 22.16 12.83 13.24
C ALA A 137 21.90 11.39 12.80
N GLY A 138 20.67 10.89 13.00
CA GLY A 138 20.26 9.55 12.64
C GLY A 138 20.18 9.34 11.14
N ILE A 139 19.63 10.29 10.37
CA ILE A 139 19.65 10.27 8.90
C ILE A 139 21.08 10.24 8.38
N LYS A 140 21.97 11.06 8.97
CA LYS A 140 23.40 11.04 8.62
C LYS A 140 24.06 9.69 8.92
N LYS A 141 23.70 9.06 10.04
CA LYS A 141 24.21 7.74 10.44
C LYS A 141 23.68 6.61 9.54
N LEU A 142 22.39 6.65 9.20
CA LEU A 142 21.74 5.66 8.35
C LEU A 142 22.15 5.81 6.88
N GLY A 143 22.51 7.03 6.46
CA GLY A 143 22.94 7.33 5.10
C GLY A 143 21.78 7.50 4.10
N PHE A 144 20.54 7.55 4.59
CA PHE A 144 19.34 7.72 3.78
C PHE A 144 18.20 8.42 4.55
N SER A 145 17.30 9.06 3.81
CA SER A 145 16.13 9.74 4.36
C SER A 145 14.86 8.87 4.27
N LEU A 146 13.81 9.29 5.00
CA LEU A 146 12.50 8.64 4.95
C LEU A 146 11.94 8.60 3.52
N THR A 147 12.06 9.70 2.80
CA THR A 147 11.62 9.80 1.40
C THR A 147 12.38 8.84 0.49
N GLU A 148 13.70 8.72 0.68
CA GLU A 148 14.53 7.84 -0.14
C GLU A 148 14.13 6.37 0.05
N LYS A 149 14.05 5.89 1.30
CA LYS A 149 13.61 4.50 1.56
C LYS A 149 12.16 4.23 1.18
N SER A 150 11.27 5.22 1.38
CA SER A 150 9.90 5.12 0.91
C SER A 150 9.83 4.88 -0.60
N ARG A 151 10.65 5.61 -1.39
CA ARG A 151 10.72 5.41 -2.86
C ARG A 151 11.26 4.04 -3.23
N GLN A 152 12.27 3.54 -2.52
CA GLN A 152 12.83 2.21 -2.77
C GLN A 152 11.80 1.11 -2.53
N VAL A 153 11.10 1.13 -1.39
CA VAL A 153 10.01 0.18 -1.07
C VAL A 153 8.89 0.28 -2.10
N LEU A 154 8.38 1.48 -2.38
CA LEU A 154 7.29 1.67 -3.36
C LEU A 154 7.70 1.21 -4.76
N LYS A 155 8.96 1.41 -5.16
CA LYS A 155 9.48 0.95 -6.45
C LYS A 155 9.57 -0.57 -6.51
N ALA A 156 10.06 -1.21 -5.45
CA ALA A 156 10.14 -2.67 -5.36
C ALA A 156 8.75 -3.31 -5.47
N GLU A 157 7.77 -2.75 -4.77
CA GLU A 157 6.39 -3.22 -4.81
C GLU A 157 5.70 -2.96 -6.16
N TRP A 158 5.99 -1.83 -6.79
CA TRP A 158 5.52 -1.54 -8.14
C TRP A 158 6.08 -2.52 -9.17
N ASP A 159 7.34 -2.92 -9.03
CA ASP A 159 7.95 -3.92 -9.91
C ASP A 159 7.39 -5.32 -9.68
N ARG A 160 6.99 -5.66 -8.45
CA ARG A 160 6.25 -6.90 -8.15
C ARG A 160 4.88 -6.89 -8.82
N LEU A 161 4.14 -5.78 -8.71
CA LEU A 161 2.85 -5.61 -9.36
C LEU A 161 2.91 -5.86 -10.87
N LYS A 162 3.95 -5.35 -11.54
CA LYS A 162 4.16 -5.56 -12.99
C LYS A 162 4.42 -7.01 -13.39
N LYS A 163 4.90 -7.86 -12.47
CA LYS A 163 5.11 -9.29 -12.73
C LYS A 163 3.83 -10.11 -12.50
N GLU A 164 2.91 -9.57 -11.71
CA GLU A 164 1.62 -10.21 -11.39
C GLU A 164 0.48 -9.80 -12.36
N SER A 165 0.67 -8.70 -13.10
CA SER A 165 -0.23 -8.21 -14.15
C SER A 165 0.15 -8.74 -15.52
#